data_AF-A0A9X3S9Q4-F1
#
_entry.id   AF-A0A9X3S9Q4-F1
#
_cell.length_a   1.000
_cell.length_b   1.000
_cell.length_c   1.000
_cell.angle_alpha   90.00
_cell.angle_beta   90.00
_cell.angle_gamma   90.00
#
_symmetry.space_group_name_H-M   'P 1'
#
loop_
_entity.id
_entity.type
_entity.pdbx_description
1 polymer ?
#
loop_
_entity_poly.entity_id
_entity_poly.type
_entity_poly.pdbx_seq_one_letter_code
_entity_poly.pdbx_strand_id
1 'polypeptide(L)'
;MDRDRIERRDFPTGRRGYDPAAVDEHLRRVADEFEARAHAPAPSMADSTSEQVRLILAAAERGAAEMRATAGTEASDHVARVQAAADGMLGKLDALESELTRLLSALRTSGERLVEGLAELQSAATLGEPRAAAPPPAAAGDATDPRGVDLPGAAAPPTDASSAEPPADLPSPVPPRAATEPTVPTPADGEQAPSPASPSPTSPSPDAPGADSPGPVADAPTSPDSVSPSPEAESAAHETPPLSAPDAPDWPAPAEALFDAAPAGDAVPDEAGARLIALNMALGGSPRDDTRIFLEEHFELPDIEALLDDVYARAGR
;
A
#
# COMPACT_ATOMS: atom_id res chain seq x y z
N MET A 1 -21.55 47.61 4.66
CA MET A 1 -20.94 48.66 3.81
C MET A 1 -19.57 48.92 4.38
N ASP A 2 -18.52 48.46 3.70
CA ASP A 2 -17.15 48.70 4.13
C ASP A 2 -16.78 50.16 3.85
N ARG A 3 -16.29 50.86 4.88
CA ARG A 3 -15.87 52.26 4.78
C ARG A 3 -14.80 52.48 3.70
N ASP A 4 -14.08 51.43 3.34
CA ASP A 4 -12.97 51.47 2.39
C ASP A 4 -13.42 51.59 0.92
N ARG A 5 -14.71 51.39 0.63
CA ARG A 5 -15.28 51.56 -0.72
C ARG A 5 -15.64 53.00 -1.08
N ILE A 6 -15.62 53.94 -0.14
CA ILE A 6 -15.87 55.36 -0.42
C ILE A 6 -14.52 56.04 -0.67
N GLU A 7 -14.02 55.97 -1.90
CA GLU A 7 -12.77 56.65 -2.25
C GLU A 7 -13.00 58.18 -2.33
N ARG A 8 -12.06 58.96 -1.79
CA ARG A 8 -12.07 60.45 -1.85
C ARG A 8 -12.13 61.03 -3.27
N ARG A 9 -12.07 60.18 -4.31
CA ARG A 9 -12.11 60.55 -5.72
C ARG A 9 -13.53 60.68 -6.27
N ASP A 10 -14.53 60.14 -5.59
CA ASP A 10 -15.92 60.16 -6.08
C ASP A 10 -16.62 61.52 -5.90
N PHE A 11 -15.99 62.44 -5.15
CA PHE A 11 -16.51 63.78 -4.93
C PHE A 11 -15.57 64.83 -5.52
N PRO A 12 -15.99 65.58 -6.58
CA PRO A 12 -15.19 66.67 -7.11
C PRO A 12 -14.97 67.73 -6.03
N THR A 13 -13.72 68.11 -5.80
CA THR A 13 -13.35 69.15 -4.83
C THR A 13 -13.24 70.50 -5.55
N GLY A 14 -14.18 71.40 -5.29
CA GLY A 14 -14.11 72.78 -5.76
C GLY A 14 -13.20 73.63 -4.88
N ARG A 15 -12.92 74.87 -5.32
CA ARG A 15 -12.12 75.86 -4.54
C ARG A 15 -12.71 76.22 -3.17
N ARG A 16 -13.95 75.80 -2.85
CA ARG A 16 -14.65 76.05 -1.59
C ARG A 16 -15.14 74.76 -0.88
N GLY A 17 -14.57 73.61 -1.19
CA GLY A 17 -14.95 72.32 -0.58
C GLY A 17 -15.76 71.43 -1.53
N TYR A 18 -16.47 70.45 -0.96
CA TYR A 18 -17.32 69.53 -1.71
C TYR A 18 -18.51 70.25 -2.33
N ASP A 19 -18.89 69.85 -3.55
CA ASP A 19 -20.09 70.35 -4.21
C ASP A 19 -21.34 69.68 -3.59
N PRO A 20 -22.21 70.43 -2.88
CA PRO A 20 -23.38 69.86 -2.21
C PRO A 20 -24.35 69.18 -3.19
N ALA A 21 -24.46 69.64 -4.44
CA ALA A 21 -25.36 69.04 -5.43
C ALA A 21 -24.90 67.63 -5.86
N ALA A 22 -23.58 67.43 -6.00
CA ALA A 22 -23.00 66.12 -6.31
C ALA A 22 -23.18 65.12 -5.16
N VAL A 23 -23.10 65.60 -3.92
CA VAL A 23 -23.38 64.79 -2.73
C VAL A 23 -24.86 64.38 -2.69
N ASP A 24 -25.78 65.30 -2.92
CA ASP A 24 -27.22 65.00 -2.94
C ASP A 24 -27.61 64.00 -4.03
N GLU A 25 -27.02 64.09 -5.22
CA GLU A 25 -27.24 63.12 -6.30
C GLU A 25 -26.70 61.73 -5.92
N HIS A 26 -25.50 61.67 -5.32
CA HIS A 26 -24.93 60.41 -4.83
C HIS A 26 -25.80 59.80 -3.72
N LEU A 27 -26.27 60.61 -2.76
CA LEU A 27 -27.15 60.16 -1.69
C LEU A 27 -28.50 59.67 -2.23
N ARG A 28 -29.07 60.31 -3.26
CA ARG A 28 -30.29 59.83 -3.92
C ARG A 28 -30.07 58.49 -4.61
N ARG A 29 -28.96 58.34 -5.35
CA ARG A 29 -28.60 57.06 -5.98
C ARG A 29 -28.42 55.93 -4.96
N VAL A 30 -27.76 56.24 -3.84
CA VAL A 30 -27.59 55.30 -2.73
C VAL A 30 -28.95 54.97 -2.10
N ALA A 31 -29.83 55.95 -1.91
CA ALA A 31 -31.17 55.72 -1.39
C ALA A 31 -32.00 54.83 -2.33
N ASP A 32 -31.98 55.08 -3.64
CA ASP A 32 -32.66 54.25 -4.64
C ASP A 32 -32.11 52.82 -4.64
N GLU A 33 -30.78 52.64 -4.49
CA GLU A 33 -30.15 51.31 -4.36
C GLU A 33 -30.59 50.58 -3.09
N PHE A 34 -30.67 51.28 -1.95
CA PHE A 34 -31.17 50.71 -0.70
C PHE A 34 -32.65 50.37 -0.78
N GLU A 35 -33.47 51.20 -1.41
CA GLU A 35 -34.89 50.95 -1.59
C GLU A 35 -35.13 49.76 -2.53
N ALA A 36 -34.38 49.66 -3.63
CA ALA A 36 -34.42 48.49 -4.50
C ALA A 36 -34.01 47.20 -3.76
N ARG A 37 -33.00 47.27 -2.89
CA ARG A 37 -32.56 46.13 -2.08
C ARG A 37 -33.53 45.78 -0.96
N ALA A 38 -34.25 46.75 -0.41
CA ALA A 38 -35.30 46.53 0.59
C ALA A 38 -36.56 45.89 -0.01
N HIS A 39 -36.85 46.19 -1.28
CA HIS A 39 -37.96 45.58 -2.03
C HIS A 39 -37.63 44.22 -2.66
N ALA A 40 -36.34 43.86 -2.73
CA ALA A 40 -35.95 42.51 -3.12
C ALA A 40 -36.41 41.52 -2.03
N PRO A 41 -37.16 40.45 -2.38
CA PRO A 41 -37.55 39.45 -1.40
C PRO A 41 -36.29 38.89 -0.75
N ALA A 42 -36.21 38.99 0.58
CA ALA A 42 -35.07 38.46 1.32
C ALA A 42 -34.95 36.96 0.99
N PRO A 43 -33.76 36.47 0.64
CA PRO A 43 -33.57 35.04 0.43
C PRO A 43 -34.02 34.33 1.70
N SER A 44 -34.97 33.41 1.55
CA SER A 44 -35.47 32.70 2.71
C SER A 44 -34.31 31.85 3.26
N MET A 45 -34.23 31.69 4.58
CA MET A 45 -33.21 30.81 5.15
C MET A 45 -33.31 29.38 4.58
N ALA A 46 -34.50 28.96 4.14
CA ALA A 46 -34.73 27.68 3.48
C ALA A 46 -34.03 27.58 2.11
N ASP A 47 -33.96 28.68 1.34
CA ASP A 47 -33.27 28.69 0.05
C ASP A 47 -31.75 28.56 0.26
N SER A 48 -31.20 29.33 1.21
CA SER A 48 -29.77 29.28 1.56
C SER A 48 -29.35 27.91 2.10
N THR A 49 -30.17 27.30 2.96
CA THR A 49 -29.86 25.94 3.47
C THR A 49 -30.00 24.89 2.38
N SER A 50 -30.98 25.01 1.48
CA SER A 50 -31.12 24.10 0.33
C SER A 50 -29.93 24.21 -0.62
N GLU A 51 -29.45 25.41 -0.87
CA GLU A 51 -28.23 25.65 -1.66
C GLU A 51 -26.99 25.06 -0.97
N GLN A 52 -26.85 25.29 0.34
CA GLN A 52 -25.76 24.70 1.12
C GLN A 52 -25.79 23.17 1.09
N VAL A 53 -26.97 22.55 1.24
CA VAL A 53 -27.12 21.10 1.14
C VAL A 53 -26.74 20.60 -0.25
N ARG A 54 -27.18 21.27 -1.33
CA ARG A 54 -26.76 20.92 -2.70
C ARG A 54 -25.25 21.00 -2.89
N LEU A 55 -24.59 22.02 -2.33
CA LEU A 55 -23.14 22.15 -2.38
C LEU A 55 -22.43 21.03 -1.61
N ILE A 56 -22.94 20.64 -0.44
CA ILE A 56 -22.40 19.53 0.34
C ILE A 56 -22.55 18.21 -0.43
N LEU A 57 -23.72 17.93 -1.01
CA LEU A 57 -23.91 16.72 -1.82
C LEU A 57 -23.00 16.70 -3.05
N ALA A 58 -22.89 17.80 -3.79
CA ALA A 58 -22.00 17.88 -4.95
C ALA A 58 -20.52 17.69 -4.58
N ALA A 59 -20.10 18.18 -3.40
CA ALA A 59 -18.76 17.93 -2.88
C ALA A 59 -18.57 16.46 -2.46
N ALA A 60 -19.55 15.86 -1.80
CA ALA A 60 -19.52 14.45 -1.40
C ALA A 60 -19.48 13.50 -2.61
N GLU A 61 -20.26 13.79 -3.66
CA GLU A 61 -20.25 13.02 -4.91
C GLU A 61 -18.89 13.10 -5.61
N ARG A 62 -18.28 14.28 -5.65
CA ARG A 62 -16.93 14.47 -6.20
C ARG A 62 -15.90 13.67 -5.40
N GLY A 63 -15.95 13.74 -4.07
CA GLY A 63 -15.07 12.96 -3.20
C GLY A 63 -15.26 11.45 -3.35
N ALA A 64 -16.51 10.98 -3.50
CA ALA A 64 -16.79 9.57 -3.74
C ALA A 64 -16.27 9.10 -5.11
N ALA A 65 -16.35 9.94 -6.14
CA ALA A 65 -15.77 9.64 -7.45
C ALA A 65 -14.24 9.55 -7.39
N GLU A 66 -13.60 10.48 -6.68
CA GLU A 66 -12.15 10.48 -6.44
C GLU A 66 -11.69 9.23 -5.68
N MET A 67 -12.35 8.88 -4.57
CA MET A 67 -12.03 7.67 -3.81
C MET A 67 -12.14 6.39 -4.65
N ARG A 68 -13.17 6.28 -5.51
CA ARG A 68 -13.30 5.12 -6.42
C ARG A 68 -12.18 5.09 -7.46
N ALA A 69 -11.75 6.24 -7.98
CA ALA A 69 -10.65 6.32 -8.94
C ALA A 69 -9.31 5.92 -8.29
N THR A 70 -9.04 6.41 -7.09
CA THR A 70 -7.83 6.04 -6.32
C THR A 70 -7.83 4.56 -5.98
N ALA A 71 -8.93 4.02 -5.42
CA ALA A 71 -9.05 2.61 -5.09
C ALA A 71 -8.91 1.70 -6.33
N GLY A 72 -9.45 2.13 -7.49
CA GLY A 72 -9.28 1.41 -8.75
C GLY A 72 -7.81 1.34 -9.20
N THR A 73 -7.08 2.46 -9.06
CA THR A 73 -5.64 2.53 -9.38
C THR A 73 -4.85 1.61 -8.45
N GLU A 74 -5.04 1.73 -7.14
CA GLU A 74 -4.35 0.90 -6.14
C GLU A 74 -4.60 -0.60 -6.32
N ALA A 75 -5.85 -0.99 -6.62
CA ALA A 75 -6.22 -2.36 -6.90
C ALA A 75 -5.51 -2.88 -8.17
N SER A 76 -5.47 -2.08 -9.23
CA SER A 76 -4.78 -2.45 -10.47
C SER A 76 -3.26 -2.58 -10.27
N ASP A 77 -2.66 -1.69 -9.49
CA ASP A 77 -1.24 -1.76 -9.13
C ASP A 77 -0.93 -3.01 -8.30
N HIS A 78 -1.83 -3.39 -7.38
CA HIS A 78 -1.67 -4.61 -6.61
C HIS A 78 -1.73 -5.87 -7.48
N VAL A 79 -2.69 -5.96 -8.41
CA VAL A 79 -2.78 -7.06 -9.38
C VAL A 79 -1.51 -7.14 -10.24
N ALA A 80 -1.01 -5.99 -10.71
CA ALA A 80 0.23 -5.94 -11.50
C ALA A 80 1.44 -6.45 -10.69
N ARG A 81 1.55 -6.11 -9.41
CA ARG A 81 2.62 -6.63 -8.52
C ARG A 81 2.51 -8.14 -8.31
N VAL A 82 1.30 -8.65 -8.06
CA VAL A 82 1.07 -10.09 -7.89
C VAL A 82 1.41 -10.86 -9.17
N GLN A 83 1.00 -10.34 -10.33
CA GLN A 83 1.31 -10.95 -11.61
C GLN A 83 2.82 -10.98 -11.87
N ALA A 84 3.52 -9.87 -11.66
CA ALA A 84 4.98 -9.81 -11.82
C ALA A 84 5.71 -10.80 -10.88
N ALA A 85 5.22 -10.96 -9.64
CA ALA A 85 5.76 -11.95 -8.71
C ALA A 85 5.53 -13.39 -9.19
N ALA A 86 4.33 -13.70 -9.71
CA ALA A 86 4.00 -15.01 -10.25
C ALA A 86 4.86 -15.35 -11.48
N ASP A 87 5.02 -14.40 -12.42
CA ASP A 87 5.90 -14.54 -13.58
C ASP A 87 7.35 -14.79 -13.16
N GLY A 88 7.82 -14.09 -12.12
CA GLY A 88 9.13 -14.32 -11.53
C GLY A 88 9.31 -15.73 -10.92
N MET A 89 8.26 -16.32 -10.33
CA MET A 89 8.31 -17.69 -9.83
C MET A 89 8.32 -18.71 -10.97
N LEU A 90 7.53 -18.50 -12.02
CA LEU A 90 7.52 -19.35 -13.22
C LEU A 90 8.90 -19.34 -13.90
N GLY A 91 9.52 -18.16 -14.07
CA GLY A 91 10.86 -18.07 -14.64
C GLY A 91 11.93 -18.81 -13.81
N LYS A 92 11.79 -18.86 -12.49
CA LYS A 92 12.67 -19.66 -11.62
C LYS A 92 12.45 -21.16 -11.81
N LEU A 93 11.20 -21.61 -12.01
CA LEU A 93 10.89 -23.01 -12.29
C LEU A 93 11.51 -23.46 -13.62
N ASP A 94 11.38 -22.64 -14.66
CA ASP A 94 12.00 -22.92 -15.97
C ASP A 94 13.53 -23.01 -15.87
N ALA A 95 14.14 -22.13 -15.07
CA ALA A 95 15.57 -22.19 -14.80
C ALA A 95 15.97 -23.50 -14.10
N LEU A 96 15.23 -23.92 -13.06
CA LEU A 96 15.46 -25.19 -12.36
C LEU A 96 15.26 -26.40 -13.29
N GLU A 97 14.25 -26.38 -14.16
CA GLU A 97 14.03 -27.45 -15.15
C GLU A 97 15.21 -27.56 -16.12
N SER A 98 15.73 -26.43 -16.60
CA SER A 98 16.89 -26.39 -17.48
C SER A 98 18.16 -26.93 -16.80
N GLU A 99 18.33 -26.63 -15.51
CA GLU A 99 19.44 -27.12 -14.69
C GLU A 99 19.35 -28.63 -14.47
N LEU A 100 18.16 -29.15 -14.13
CA LEU A 100 17.92 -30.59 -14.01
C LEU A 100 18.19 -31.32 -15.33
N THR A 101 17.74 -30.77 -16.46
CA THR A 101 18.01 -31.34 -17.80
C THR A 101 19.50 -31.39 -18.10
N ARG A 102 20.24 -30.34 -17.72
CA ARG A 102 21.70 -30.28 -17.85
C ARG A 102 22.39 -31.31 -16.95
N LEU A 103 21.98 -31.45 -15.70
CA LEU A 103 22.51 -32.45 -14.77
C LEU A 103 22.28 -33.88 -15.25
N LEU A 104 21.08 -34.18 -15.75
CA LEU A 104 20.75 -35.48 -16.33
C LEU A 104 21.59 -35.79 -17.58
N SER A 105 21.82 -34.80 -18.43
CA SER A 105 22.66 -34.96 -19.63
C SER A 105 24.13 -35.21 -19.27
N ALA A 106 24.66 -34.52 -18.25
CA ALA A 106 25.99 -34.75 -17.73
C ALA A 106 26.14 -36.15 -17.10
N LEU A 107 25.14 -36.59 -16.33
CA LEU A 107 25.11 -37.91 -15.73
C LEU A 107 25.08 -39.01 -16.80
N ARG A 108 24.28 -38.85 -17.86
CA ARG A 108 24.25 -39.78 -18.98
C ARG A 108 25.60 -39.89 -19.68
N THR A 109 26.23 -38.75 -19.97
CA THR A 109 27.56 -38.71 -20.59
C THR A 109 28.62 -39.40 -19.70
N SER A 110 28.54 -39.19 -18.39
CA SER A 110 29.41 -39.87 -17.42
C SER A 110 29.17 -41.39 -17.41
N GLY A 111 27.91 -41.82 -17.44
CA GLY A 111 27.54 -43.23 -17.53
C GLY A 111 28.05 -43.91 -18.80
N GLU A 112 27.92 -43.26 -19.96
CA GLU A 112 28.46 -43.75 -21.23
C GLU A 112 29.99 -43.92 -21.18
N ARG A 113 30.71 -42.95 -20.59
CA ARG A 113 32.17 -43.05 -20.36
C ARG A 113 32.55 -44.19 -19.41
N LEU A 114 31.77 -44.42 -18.35
CA LEU A 114 32.02 -45.53 -17.42
C LEU A 114 31.83 -46.88 -18.11
N VAL A 115 30.80 -47.01 -18.96
CA VAL A 115 30.57 -48.22 -19.76
C VAL A 115 31.72 -48.46 -20.74
N GLU A 116 32.19 -47.42 -21.43
CA GLU A 116 33.35 -47.50 -22.33
C GLU A 116 34.63 -47.91 -21.58
N GLY A 117 34.91 -47.28 -20.44
CA GLY A 117 36.07 -47.63 -19.60
C GLY A 117 36.02 -49.07 -19.06
N LEU A 118 34.83 -49.58 -18.72
CA LEU A 118 34.66 -50.99 -18.33
C LEU A 118 34.87 -51.94 -19.51
N ALA A 119 34.41 -51.58 -20.72
CA ALA A 119 34.64 -52.38 -21.91
C ALA A 119 36.13 -52.44 -22.28
N GLU A 120 36.85 -51.32 -22.15
CA GLU A 120 38.31 -51.28 -22.31
C GLU A 120 39.01 -52.18 -21.30
N LEU A 121 38.67 -52.09 -20.01
CA LEU A 121 39.21 -52.96 -18.95
C LEU A 121 38.92 -54.44 -19.23
N GLN A 122 37.72 -54.79 -19.70
CA GLN A 122 37.36 -56.16 -20.04
C GLN A 122 38.13 -56.66 -21.28
N SER A 123 38.37 -55.79 -22.27
CA SER A 123 39.20 -56.12 -23.43
C SER A 123 40.67 -56.32 -23.04
N ALA A 124 41.19 -55.48 -22.14
CA ALA A 124 42.54 -55.61 -21.60
C ALA A 124 42.71 -56.89 -20.76
N ALA A 125 41.67 -57.28 -20.02
CA ALA A 125 41.66 -58.52 -19.25
C ALA A 125 41.62 -59.78 -20.14
N THR A 126 40.97 -59.73 -21.30
CA THR A 126 40.91 -60.88 -22.23
C THR A 126 42.15 -61.02 -23.10
N LEU A 127 42.78 -59.90 -23.50
CA LEU A 127 44.07 -59.89 -24.21
C LEU A 127 45.28 -60.01 -23.26
N GLY A 128 45.05 -59.92 -21.96
CA GLY A 128 46.02 -60.13 -20.89
C GLY A 128 46.49 -61.57 -20.80
N GLU A 129 47.41 -61.92 -21.70
CA GLU A 129 48.43 -62.94 -21.44
C GLU A 129 49.01 -62.67 -20.04
N PRO A 130 49.13 -63.68 -19.15
CA PRO A 130 49.78 -63.49 -17.87
C PRO A 130 51.21 -63.06 -18.14
N ARG A 131 51.48 -61.76 -18.03
CA ARG A 131 52.82 -61.18 -18.12
C ARG A 131 53.65 -61.84 -17.03
N ALA A 132 54.35 -62.90 -17.41
CA ALA A 132 55.22 -63.68 -16.54
C ALA A 132 56.14 -62.68 -15.83
N ALA A 133 56.02 -62.69 -14.51
CA ALA A 133 56.66 -61.77 -13.59
C ALA A 133 58.16 -61.67 -13.89
N ALA A 134 58.57 -60.59 -14.54
CA ALA A 134 59.94 -60.13 -14.49
C ALA A 134 60.14 -59.51 -13.10
N PRO A 135 61.18 -59.91 -12.35
CA PRO A 135 61.41 -59.43 -10.99
C PRO A 135 61.60 -57.90 -10.98
N PRO A 136 61.03 -57.18 -10.00
CA PRO A 136 61.17 -55.73 -9.91
C PRO A 136 62.65 -55.36 -9.64
N PRO A 137 63.23 -54.38 -10.36
CA PRO A 137 64.48 -53.79 -9.94
C PRO A 137 64.25 -53.08 -8.60
N ALA A 138 64.95 -53.55 -7.59
CA ALA A 138 65.06 -52.86 -6.31
C ALA A 138 65.75 -51.50 -6.51
N ALA A 139 65.29 -50.52 -5.72
CA ALA A 139 65.99 -49.33 -5.26
C ALA A 139 65.56 -47.96 -5.82
N ALA A 140 65.61 -47.01 -4.88
CA ALA A 140 65.41 -45.56 -4.95
C ALA A 140 63.95 -45.13 -5.23
N GLY A 141 63.12 -44.78 -4.24
CA GLY A 141 63.45 -43.93 -3.10
C GLY A 141 63.51 -42.48 -3.54
N ASP A 142 62.38 -41.92 -4.00
CA ASP A 142 62.18 -40.49 -3.96
C ASP A 142 60.74 -40.19 -3.52
N ALA A 143 60.65 -39.56 -2.36
CA ALA A 143 59.42 -39.23 -1.67
C ALA A 143 58.90 -37.89 -2.22
N THR A 144 58.18 -37.93 -3.34
CA THR A 144 57.39 -36.79 -3.79
C THR A 144 56.06 -36.74 -3.05
N ASP A 145 56.03 -35.86 -2.06
CA ASP A 145 54.93 -35.34 -1.27
C ASP A 145 53.67 -35.01 -2.10
N PRO A 146 52.50 -35.64 -1.86
CA PRO A 146 51.24 -35.28 -2.50
C PRO A 146 50.48 -34.21 -1.69
N ARG A 147 51.14 -33.09 -1.35
CA ARG A 147 50.49 -31.89 -0.79
C ARG A 147 50.63 -30.73 -1.77
N GLY A 148 49.74 -30.72 -2.75
CA GLY A 148 49.67 -29.64 -3.74
C GLY A 148 48.42 -29.77 -4.61
N VAL A 149 47.25 -29.92 -3.98
CA VAL A 149 45.99 -29.61 -4.68
C VAL A 149 45.89 -28.09 -4.69
N ASP A 150 46.54 -27.50 -5.68
CA ASP A 150 46.40 -26.10 -6.06
C ASP A 150 44.94 -25.92 -6.49
N LEU A 151 44.12 -25.36 -5.61
CA LEU A 151 42.78 -24.92 -5.93
C LEU A 151 42.93 -23.77 -6.93
N PRO A 152 42.38 -23.86 -8.16
CA PRO A 152 42.37 -22.71 -9.05
C PRO A 152 41.62 -21.58 -8.35
N GLY A 153 42.31 -20.45 -8.22
CA GLY A 153 41.86 -19.27 -7.52
C GLY A 153 40.41 -18.94 -7.85
N ALA A 154 39.61 -18.83 -6.79
CA ALA A 154 38.43 -18.01 -6.79
C ALA A 154 38.85 -16.60 -7.21
N ALA A 155 38.64 -16.29 -8.48
CA ALA A 155 38.65 -14.94 -8.98
C ALA A 155 37.62 -14.17 -8.15
N ALA A 156 38.12 -13.30 -7.28
CA ALA A 156 37.30 -12.27 -6.66
C ALA A 156 36.56 -11.52 -7.77
N PRO A 157 35.26 -11.23 -7.61
CA PRO A 157 34.62 -10.27 -8.50
C PRO A 157 35.38 -8.94 -8.39
N PRO A 158 35.60 -8.21 -9.49
CA PRO A 158 36.13 -6.86 -9.39
C PRO A 158 35.15 -6.03 -8.57
N THR A 159 35.58 -5.61 -7.38
CA THR A 159 35.01 -4.45 -6.70
C THR A 159 35.36 -3.25 -7.57
N ASP A 160 34.51 -2.96 -8.55
CA ASP A 160 34.49 -1.66 -9.22
C ASP A 160 34.08 -0.63 -8.16
N ALA A 161 35.09 -0.09 -7.49
CA ALA A 161 35.04 1.17 -6.80
C ALA A 161 34.90 2.28 -7.85
N SER A 162 33.72 2.37 -8.46
CA SER A 162 33.31 3.58 -9.18
C SER A 162 32.89 4.60 -8.14
N SER A 163 33.90 5.35 -7.67
CA SER A 163 33.72 6.68 -7.12
C SER A 163 33.09 7.56 -8.19
N ALA A 164 31.76 7.53 -8.28
CA ALA A 164 30.98 8.60 -8.86
C ALA A 164 30.73 9.62 -7.75
N GLU A 165 31.63 10.61 -7.67
CA GLU A 165 31.44 11.87 -6.97
C GLU A 165 30.19 12.56 -7.52
N PRO A 166 29.09 12.72 -6.74
CA PRO A 166 27.97 13.53 -7.18
C PRO A 166 28.34 15.01 -7.06
N PRO A 167 27.98 15.88 -8.03
CA PRO A 167 28.20 17.30 -7.91
C PRO A 167 27.42 17.84 -6.71
N ALA A 168 28.15 18.46 -5.79
CA ALA A 168 27.61 19.27 -4.72
C ALA A 168 26.87 20.48 -5.30
N ASP A 169 25.54 20.38 -5.41
CA ASP A 169 24.66 21.54 -5.52
C ASP A 169 23.28 21.21 -4.91
N LEU A 170 23.26 21.04 -3.59
CA LEU A 170 22.02 21.04 -2.82
C LEU A 170 21.76 22.47 -2.35
N PRO A 171 20.58 23.05 -2.64
CA PRO A 171 20.19 24.36 -2.14
C PRO A 171 20.10 24.33 -0.62
N SER A 172 20.63 25.37 0.03
CA SER A 172 20.56 25.55 1.48
C SER A 172 19.13 25.39 1.99
N PRO A 173 18.89 24.65 3.10
CA PRO A 173 17.58 24.55 3.68
C PRO A 173 17.13 25.93 4.17
N VAL A 174 16.02 26.41 3.60
CA VAL A 174 15.31 27.59 4.10
C VAL A 174 14.82 27.24 5.51
N PRO A 175 15.11 28.05 6.55
CA PRO A 175 14.62 27.77 7.89
C PRO A 175 13.08 27.75 7.88
N PRO A 176 12.43 26.76 8.52
CA PRO A 176 10.98 26.78 8.65
C PRO A 176 10.58 28.04 9.43
N ARG A 177 9.76 28.88 8.78
CA ARG A 177 9.02 29.95 9.43
C ARG A 177 8.27 29.34 10.60
N ALA A 178 8.47 29.91 11.79
CA ALA A 178 7.71 29.65 12.99
C ALA A 178 6.21 29.67 12.66
N ALA A 179 5.62 28.48 12.56
CA ALA A 179 4.18 28.29 12.55
C ALA A 179 3.72 28.48 13.99
N THR A 180 2.99 29.56 14.21
CA THR A 180 2.16 29.77 15.40
C THR A 180 1.22 28.57 15.55
N GLU A 181 1.43 27.78 16.60
CA GLU A 181 0.54 26.71 17.04
C GLU A 181 -0.86 27.28 17.33
N PRO A 182 -1.94 26.70 16.78
CA PRO A 182 -3.28 26.98 17.27
C PRO A 182 -3.48 26.19 18.57
N THR A 183 -3.49 26.90 19.69
CA THR A 183 -3.89 26.38 20.99
C THR A 183 -5.31 25.78 20.89
N VAL A 184 -5.41 24.46 20.93
CA VAL A 184 -6.69 23.76 21.08
C VAL A 184 -7.02 23.73 22.58
N PRO A 185 -8.17 24.26 23.04
CA PRO A 185 -8.52 24.25 24.45
C PRO A 185 -8.89 22.83 24.90
N THR A 186 -8.20 22.38 25.95
CA THR A 186 -8.55 21.22 26.78
C THR A 186 -9.97 21.38 27.35
N PRO A 187 -10.91 20.46 27.08
CA PRO A 187 -12.17 20.43 27.82
C PRO A 187 -11.93 19.76 29.18
N ALA A 188 -12.16 20.54 30.23
CA ALA A 188 -12.18 20.11 31.62
C ALA A 188 -13.38 19.20 31.92
N ASP A 189 -13.19 18.36 32.93
CA ASP A 189 -14.18 17.62 33.72
C ASP A 189 -15.60 18.21 33.72
N GLY A 190 -16.60 17.35 33.45
CA GLY A 190 -17.99 17.64 33.81
C GLY A 190 -19.03 16.85 33.01
N GLU A 191 -19.87 16.12 33.76
CA GLU A 191 -21.20 15.63 33.37
C GLU A 191 -21.30 14.33 32.54
N GLN A 192 -21.28 13.25 33.31
CA GLN A 192 -22.17 12.10 33.17
C GLN A 192 -23.59 12.50 32.70
N ALA A 193 -23.90 12.22 31.42
CA ALA A 193 -25.24 12.29 30.83
C ALA A 193 -25.68 10.89 30.35
N PRO A 194 -26.99 10.59 30.35
CA PRO A 194 -27.53 9.23 30.28
C PRO A 194 -27.46 8.59 28.88
N SER A 195 -27.31 7.27 28.86
CA SER A 195 -27.35 6.41 27.66
C SER A 195 -28.49 6.78 26.71
N PRO A 196 -28.22 6.99 25.41
CA PRO A 196 -29.29 7.10 24.42
C PRO A 196 -29.92 5.72 24.22
N ALA A 197 -31.23 5.64 24.47
CA ALA A 197 -32.05 4.49 24.13
C ALA A 197 -32.00 4.23 22.63
N SER A 198 -31.78 2.98 22.25
CA SER A 198 -31.87 2.47 20.88
C SER A 198 -33.24 2.81 20.26
N PRO A 199 -33.33 3.52 19.13
CA PRO A 199 -34.57 3.62 18.39
C PRO A 199 -34.80 2.32 17.63
N SER A 200 -35.91 1.64 17.92
CA SER A 200 -36.38 0.48 17.16
C SER A 200 -36.72 0.90 15.71
N PRO A 201 -36.34 0.13 14.69
CA PRO A 201 -36.74 0.41 13.31
C PRO A 201 -38.25 0.19 13.16
N THR A 202 -38.97 1.27 12.85
CA THR A 202 -40.38 1.22 12.46
C THR A 202 -40.45 0.90 10.96
N SER A 203 -40.90 -0.30 10.61
CA SER A 203 -41.19 -0.70 9.24
C SER A 203 -42.32 0.17 8.64
N PRO A 204 -42.14 0.84 7.49
CA PRO A 204 -43.25 1.41 6.75
C PRO A 204 -44.02 0.30 6.00
N SER A 205 -45.31 0.17 6.29
CA SER A 205 -46.26 -0.59 5.46
C SER A 205 -46.44 0.11 4.11
N PRO A 206 -46.34 -0.60 2.97
CA PRO A 206 -46.74 -0.05 1.69
C PRO A 206 -48.27 -0.10 1.57
N ASP A 207 -48.87 1.10 1.55
CA ASP A 207 -50.26 1.34 1.22
C ASP A 207 -50.47 1.10 -0.28
N ALA A 208 -51.44 0.26 -0.61
CA ALA A 208 -51.78 -0.09 -1.98
C ALA A 208 -52.93 0.81 -2.47
N PRO A 209 -52.78 1.52 -3.61
CA PRO A 209 -53.94 2.08 -4.29
C PRO A 209 -54.54 1.06 -5.26
N GLY A 210 -55.86 0.96 -5.19
CA GLY A 210 -56.70 -0.04 -5.84
C GLY A 210 -56.71 0.01 -7.36
N ALA A 211 -57.06 -1.16 -7.90
CA ALA A 211 -57.49 -1.37 -9.26
C ALA A 211 -58.82 -0.68 -9.56
N ASP A 212 -58.96 -0.10 -10.75
CA ASP A 212 -60.20 -0.20 -11.54
C ASP A 212 -59.93 -0.07 -13.06
N SER A 213 -60.78 -0.72 -13.84
CA SER A 213 -60.61 -1.25 -15.22
C SER A 213 -61.02 -0.25 -16.37
N PRO A 214 -61.40 -0.65 -17.61
CA PRO A 214 -60.64 -1.25 -18.74
C PRO A 214 -60.85 -0.59 -20.15
N GLY A 215 -59.94 -0.89 -21.11
CA GLY A 215 -60.18 -1.08 -22.58
C GLY A 215 -60.13 0.13 -23.55
N PRO A 216 -60.12 -0.03 -24.91
CA PRO A 216 -59.85 -1.22 -25.73
C PRO A 216 -58.87 -1.01 -26.94
N VAL A 217 -58.39 -2.14 -27.48
CA VAL A 217 -57.84 -2.48 -28.82
C VAL A 217 -57.39 -1.40 -29.83
N ALA A 218 -56.14 -1.51 -30.30
CA ALA A 218 -55.75 -1.14 -31.67
C ALA A 218 -54.59 -2.03 -32.17
N ASP A 219 -54.72 -2.39 -33.45
CA ASP A 219 -54.03 -3.41 -34.25
C ASP A 219 -52.53 -3.16 -34.55
N ALA A 220 -51.76 -4.26 -34.59
CA ALA A 220 -50.58 -4.57 -35.43
C ALA A 220 -49.23 -3.82 -35.25
N PRO A 221 -48.09 -4.34 -35.79
CA PRO A 221 -47.70 -5.72 -36.08
C PRO A 221 -46.43 -6.18 -35.32
N THR A 222 -46.33 -7.50 -35.19
CA THR A 222 -45.23 -8.32 -34.71
C THR A 222 -43.85 -7.88 -35.20
N SER A 223 -42.95 -7.56 -34.27
CA SER A 223 -41.49 -7.60 -34.47
C SER A 223 -40.90 -8.68 -33.56
N PRO A 224 -40.00 -9.55 -34.08
CA PRO A 224 -39.48 -10.70 -33.36
C PRO A 224 -38.31 -10.31 -32.43
N ASP A 225 -38.23 -11.01 -31.30
CA ASP A 225 -37.04 -11.19 -30.46
C ASP A 225 -36.22 -9.94 -30.10
N SER A 226 -36.65 -9.24 -29.06
CA SER A 226 -35.74 -8.57 -28.15
C SER A 226 -35.97 -9.14 -26.76
N VAL A 227 -35.15 -10.13 -26.43
CA VAL A 227 -34.98 -10.67 -25.09
C VAL A 227 -34.38 -9.55 -24.23
N SER A 228 -35.24 -8.72 -23.65
CA SER A 228 -34.89 -7.93 -22.47
C SER A 228 -34.80 -8.90 -21.30
N PRO A 229 -33.64 -9.03 -20.63
CA PRO A 229 -33.58 -9.75 -19.37
C PRO A 229 -34.40 -8.98 -18.34
N SER A 230 -35.50 -9.59 -17.93
CA SER A 230 -36.27 -9.23 -16.75
C SER A 230 -35.32 -9.25 -15.54
N PRO A 231 -35.17 -8.17 -14.76
CA PRO A 231 -34.57 -8.27 -13.44
C PRO A 231 -35.65 -8.86 -12.53
N GLU A 232 -35.87 -10.17 -12.65
CA GLU A 232 -36.52 -10.91 -11.60
C GLU A 232 -35.65 -10.77 -10.36
N ALA A 233 -36.20 -10.02 -9.41
CA ALA A 233 -35.83 -10.06 -8.02
C ALA A 233 -36.08 -11.47 -7.47
N GLU A 234 -35.23 -12.42 -7.84
CA GLU A 234 -34.98 -13.59 -7.02
C GLU A 234 -34.10 -13.15 -5.86
N SER A 235 -34.79 -12.68 -4.83
CA SER A 235 -34.35 -12.79 -3.44
C SER A 235 -34.25 -14.27 -3.06
N ALA A 236 -33.37 -15.01 -3.75
CA ALA A 236 -32.90 -16.29 -3.30
C ALA A 236 -31.90 -16.00 -2.18
N ALA A 237 -32.34 -16.25 -0.96
CA ALA A 237 -31.48 -16.56 0.15
C ALA A 237 -30.59 -17.74 -0.25
N HIS A 238 -29.49 -17.46 -0.96
CA HIS A 238 -28.33 -18.33 -0.95
C HIS A 238 -27.71 -18.17 0.42
N GLU A 239 -28.26 -18.94 1.36
CA GLU A 239 -27.57 -19.54 2.47
C GLU A 239 -26.34 -20.25 1.88
N THR A 240 -25.26 -19.48 1.68
CA THR A 240 -23.94 -20.04 1.40
C THR A 240 -23.67 -21.03 2.52
N PRO A 241 -23.58 -22.34 2.24
CA PRO A 241 -23.14 -23.28 3.25
C PRO A 241 -21.79 -22.77 3.75
N PRO A 242 -21.51 -22.79 5.07
CA PRO A 242 -20.17 -22.52 5.54
C PRO A 242 -19.25 -23.48 4.79
N LEU A 243 -18.35 -22.94 3.99
CA LEU A 243 -17.21 -23.69 3.47
C LEU A 243 -16.50 -24.22 4.70
N SER A 244 -16.81 -25.46 5.07
CA SER A 244 -15.95 -26.28 5.90
C SER A 244 -14.60 -26.23 5.22
N ALA A 245 -13.68 -25.49 5.83
CA ALA A 245 -12.28 -25.55 5.46
C ALA A 245 -11.93 -27.03 5.33
N PRO A 246 -11.39 -27.48 4.19
CA PRO A 246 -10.88 -28.84 4.09
C PRO A 246 -9.90 -29.02 5.25
N ASP A 247 -10.05 -30.13 6.00
CA ASP A 247 -9.14 -30.56 7.05
C ASP A 247 -7.70 -30.26 6.62
N ALA A 248 -7.17 -29.16 7.15
CA ALA A 248 -5.78 -28.81 6.95
C ALA A 248 -5.00 -29.97 7.55
N PRO A 249 -4.14 -30.62 6.78
CA PRO A 249 -3.47 -31.80 7.29
C PRO A 249 -2.60 -31.36 8.47
N ASP A 250 -2.69 -32.13 9.53
CA ASP A 250 -2.15 -31.91 10.88
C ASP A 250 -0.62 -31.81 10.82
N TRP A 251 -0.11 -30.68 10.37
CA TRP A 251 1.32 -30.40 10.38
C TRP A 251 1.67 -30.17 11.83
N PRO A 252 2.57 -30.98 12.42
CA PRO A 252 2.95 -30.80 13.81
C PRO A 252 3.48 -29.38 13.95
N ALA A 253 2.71 -28.55 14.67
CA ALA A 253 3.13 -27.22 15.04
C ALA A 253 4.56 -27.33 15.60
N PRO A 254 5.54 -26.57 15.06
CA PRO A 254 6.86 -26.54 15.66
C PRO A 254 6.67 -26.12 17.11
N ALA A 255 7.09 -27.00 18.02
CA ALA A 255 6.96 -26.84 19.45
C ALA A 255 7.38 -25.42 19.87
N GLU A 256 6.41 -24.65 20.34
CA GLU A 256 6.57 -23.37 21.05
C GLU A 256 7.22 -23.59 22.43
N ALA A 257 8.40 -24.19 22.46
CA ALA A 257 9.09 -24.57 23.68
C ALA A 257 10.49 -23.97 23.78
N LEU A 258 10.69 -22.73 23.29
CA LEU A 258 11.99 -22.06 23.44
C LEU A 258 11.93 -20.52 23.56
N PHE A 259 10.79 -19.93 23.91
CA PHE A 259 10.74 -18.55 24.40
C PHE A 259 10.34 -18.58 25.87
N ASP A 260 11.36 -18.50 26.72
CA ASP A 260 11.27 -18.33 28.16
C ASP A 260 10.40 -17.09 28.44
N ALA A 261 9.27 -17.31 29.11
CA ALA A 261 8.30 -16.28 29.42
C ALA A 261 8.88 -15.30 30.45
N ALA A 262 9.46 -14.22 29.97
CA ALA A 262 9.67 -13.01 30.75
C ALA A 262 8.29 -12.43 31.15
N PRO A 263 8.16 -11.81 32.33
CA PRO A 263 6.88 -11.42 32.90
C PRO A 263 6.17 -10.39 32.02
N ALA A 264 4.94 -10.71 31.61
CA ALA A 264 4.01 -9.78 30.99
C ALA A 264 3.59 -8.69 31.99
N GLY A 265 4.43 -7.67 32.14
CA GLY A 265 4.04 -6.40 32.76
C GLY A 265 3.67 -5.43 31.65
N ASP A 266 2.43 -4.94 31.67
CA ASP A 266 1.93 -3.70 31.03
C ASP A 266 2.68 -3.21 29.77
N ALA A 267 2.88 -4.09 28.78
CA ALA A 267 3.38 -3.67 27.48
C ALA A 267 2.28 -2.86 26.81
N VAL A 268 2.43 -1.53 26.86
CA VAL A 268 1.61 -0.59 26.11
C VAL A 268 1.62 -1.08 24.65
N PRO A 269 0.45 -1.28 24.01
CA PRO A 269 0.34 -1.91 22.69
C PRO A 269 1.24 -1.28 21.61
N ASP A 270 1.71 -0.06 21.85
CA ASP A 270 2.57 0.71 20.96
C ASP A 270 4.06 0.24 20.97
N GLU A 271 4.54 -0.40 22.04
CA GLU A 271 5.94 -0.87 22.13
C GLU A 271 6.20 -2.07 21.22
N ALA A 272 5.27 -3.01 21.16
CA ALA A 272 5.39 -4.18 20.29
C ALA A 272 5.37 -3.79 18.80
N GLY A 273 4.54 -2.80 18.44
CA GLY A 273 4.50 -2.23 17.09
C GLY A 273 5.80 -1.53 16.72
N ALA A 274 6.31 -0.67 17.61
CA ALA A 274 7.59 0.01 17.44
C ALA A 274 8.74 -0.97 17.22
N ARG A 275 8.81 -2.04 18.01
CA ARG A 275 9.85 -3.08 17.88
C ARG A 275 9.79 -3.79 16.52
N LEU A 276 8.60 -4.06 16.00
CA LEU A 276 8.43 -4.73 14.71
C LEU A 276 8.87 -3.82 13.56
N ILE A 277 8.51 -2.54 13.59
CA ILE A 277 8.97 -1.57 12.59
C ILE A 277 10.48 -1.38 12.66
N ALA A 278 11.03 -1.21 13.87
CA ALA A 278 12.47 -1.07 14.07
C ALA A 278 13.25 -2.27 13.54
N LEU A 279 12.75 -3.48 13.77
CA LEU A 279 13.35 -4.72 13.25
C LEU A 279 13.30 -4.78 11.72
N ASN A 280 12.17 -4.40 11.12
CA ASN A 280 12.04 -4.36 9.67
C ASN A 280 12.99 -3.33 9.05
N MET A 281 13.15 -2.15 9.65
CA MET A 281 14.12 -1.14 9.22
C MET A 281 15.57 -1.62 9.37
N ALA A 282 15.90 -2.28 10.49
CA ALA A 282 17.22 -2.85 10.71
C ALA A 282 17.56 -3.95 9.68
N LEU A 283 16.63 -4.85 9.36
CA LEU A 283 16.79 -5.87 8.31
C LEU A 283 16.88 -5.26 6.90
N GLY A 284 16.25 -4.10 6.68
CA GLY A 284 16.38 -3.30 5.46
C GLY A 284 17.70 -2.55 5.33
N GLY A 285 18.56 -2.57 6.36
CA GLY A 285 19.84 -1.87 6.37
C GLY A 285 19.75 -0.38 6.70
N SER A 286 18.60 0.10 7.19
CA SER A 286 18.48 1.49 7.66
C SER A 286 19.46 1.75 8.81
N PRO A 287 20.15 2.90 8.82
CA PRO A 287 21.04 3.24 9.92
C PRO A 287 20.22 3.46 11.20
N ARG A 288 20.85 3.19 12.35
CA ARG A 288 20.21 3.27 13.67
C ARG A 288 19.59 4.64 13.94
N ASP A 289 20.25 5.71 13.49
CA ASP A 289 19.79 7.08 13.72
C ASP A 289 18.47 7.40 12.99
N ASP A 290 18.28 6.89 11.77
CA ASP A 290 17.04 7.07 11.01
C ASP A 290 15.87 6.33 11.66
N THR A 291 16.12 5.11 12.15
CA THR A 291 15.13 4.32 12.89
C THR A 291 14.72 5.02 14.19
N ARG A 292 15.65 5.69 14.87
CA ARG A 292 15.35 6.49 16.08
C ARG A 292 14.39 7.64 15.75
N ILE A 293 14.72 8.45 14.74
CA ILE A 293 13.90 9.60 14.33
C ILE A 293 12.49 9.12 13.99
N PHE A 294 12.38 8.02 13.25
CA PHE A 294 11.08 7.46 12.88
C PHE A 294 10.25 7.05 14.11
N LEU A 295 10.89 6.41 15.10
CA LEU A 295 10.19 5.99 16.33
C LEU A 295 9.76 7.18 17.19
N GLU A 296 10.59 8.22 17.31
CA GLU A 296 10.25 9.45 18.04
C GLU A 296 9.05 10.18 17.43
N GLU A 297 8.89 10.12 16.10
CA GLU A 297 7.78 10.78 15.40
C GLU A 297 6.46 10.00 15.48
N HIS A 298 6.51 8.67 15.58
CA HIS A 298 5.33 7.80 15.42
C HIS A 298 4.91 7.07 16.70
N PHE A 299 5.78 6.98 17.70
CA PHE A 299 5.54 6.20 18.92
C PHE A 299 5.98 6.95 20.18
N GLU A 300 5.12 6.98 21.20
CA GLU A 300 5.44 7.53 22.51
C GLU A 300 6.10 6.45 23.39
N LEU A 301 7.40 6.25 23.21
CA LEU A 301 8.18 5.22 23.91
C LEU A 301 9.01 5.84 25.05
N PRO A 302 8.98 5.27 26.27
CA PRO A 302 9.76 5.81 27.39
C PRO A 302 11.28 5.58 27.24
N ASP A 303 11.71 4.55 26.50
CA ASP A 303 13.13 4.23 26.29
C ASP A 303 13.40 3.68 24.87
N ILE A 304 13.49 4.59 23.91
CA ILE A 304 13.75 4.26 22.49
C ILE A 304 15.14 3.64 22.31
N GLU A 305 16.14 4.10 23.07
CA GLU A 305 17.53 3.64 22.90
C GLU A 305 17.71 2.19 23.33
N ALA A 306 17.12 1.77 24.45
CA ALA A 306 17.17 0.38 24.89
C ALA A 306 16.49 -0.58 23.89
N LEU A 307 15.38 -0.15 23.27
CA LEU A 307 14.69 -0.91 22.24
C LEU A 307 15.54 -1.05 20.98
N LEU A 308 16.18 0.03 20.52
CA LEU A 308 17.06 0.00 19.35
C LEU A 308 18.30 -0.88 19.58
N ASP A 309 18.89 -0.84 20.78
CA ASP A 309 20.01 -1.72 21.14
C ASP A 309 19.64 -3.20 21.01
N ASP A 310 18.49 -3.62 21.55
CA ASP A 310 18.00 -5.00 21.49
C ASP A 310 17.74 -5.45 20.04
N VAL A 311 17.08 -4.60 19.25
CA VAL A 311 16.74 -4.88 17.85
C VAL A 311 17.99 -5.02 16.98
N TYR A 312 18.96 -4.09 17.06
CA TYR A 312 20.17 -4.15 16.23
C TYR A 312 21.14 -5.24 16.69
N ALA A 313 21.20 -5.55 17.99
CA ALA A 313 21.94 -6.71 18.48
C ALA A 313 21.37 -8.04 17.97
N ARG A 314 20.07 -8.08 17.67
CA ARG A 314 19.40 -9.25 17.09
C ARG A 314 19.51 -9.32 15.58
N ALA A 315 19.44 -8.19 14.87
CA ALA A 315 19.56 -8.12 13.42
C ALA A 315 20.99 -8.40 12.91
N GLY A 316 22.02 -8.14 13.73
CA GLY A 316 23.43 -8.39 13.40
C GLY A 316 23.94 -9.82 13.66
N ARG A 317 23.07 -10.76 14.06
CA ARG A 317 23.40 -12.17 14.28
C ARG A 317 22.89 -13.04 13.15
#